data_AF-F0V465-F1
#
_entry.id   AF-F0V465-F1
#
_cell.length_a   1.000
_cell.length_b   1.000
_cell.length_c   1.000
_cell.angle_alpha   90.00
_cell.angle_beta   90.00
_cell.angle_gamma   90.00
#
_symmetry.space_group_name_H-M   'P 1'
#
loop_
_entity.id
_entity.type
_entity.pdbx_description
1 polymer ?
#
loop_
_entity_poly.entity_id
_entity_poly.type
_entity_poly.pdbx_seq_one_letter_code
_entity_poly.pdbx_strand_id
1 'polypeptide(L)'
;MCFLMVTTVFTCTLYLLLTPVQGNTCTGDSDCEDIVTMPLLDNMRATLKADLDVRNMNDHLKTYIASEIKKGFENAMNDVMKQIVNKGIEEINATIAAAIQESLADDDKAAFLARLENNLSSLSKHSTLIFQTVLTNIGDGYNPSNGMFTSKRKGVYFFSWTTLTKIGNMFPTEIVLNGNQVGVKNHGYGNRHSDHNQPSTQNAVVAMRNGDRVWIRASINNGYCFADQWTSFSGFEI
;
A
#
# COMPACT_ATOMS: atom_id res chain seq x y z
N MET A 1 -3.58 -48.69 -87.29
CA MET A 1 -3.44 -47.49 -88.15
C MET A 1 -3.93 -46.23 -87.41
N CYS A 2 -3.46 -46.00 -86.19
CA CYS A 2 -3.85 -44.84 -85.36
C CYS A 2 -2.69 -44.28 -84.50
N PHE A 3 -1.44 -44.73 -84.76
CA PHE A 3 -0.25 -44.30 -84.00
C PHE A 3 0.77 -43.52 -84.86
N LEU A 4 0.56 -43.38 -86.17
CA LEU A 4 1.47 -42.64 -87.07
C LEU A 4 1.04 -41.18 -87.36
N MET A 5 -0.17 -40.76 -86.97
CA MET A 5 -0.65 -39.39 -87.22
C MET A 5 -0.35 -38.40 -86.08
N VAL A 6 -0.08 -38.86 -84.86
CA VAL A 6 0.09 -37.97 -83.70
C VAL A 6 1.54 -37.47 -83.58
N THR A 7 2.53 -38.25 -84.04
CA THR A 7 3.94 -37.87 -84.02
C THR A 7 4.33 -36.91 -85.15
N THR A 8 3.60 -36.89 -86.26
CA THR A 8 3.84 -35.97 -87.38
C THR A 8 3.32 -34.56 -87.11
N VAL A 9 2.20 -34.41 -86.37
CA VAL A 9 1.67 -33.07 -86.02
C VAL A 9 2.55 -32.40 -84.96
N PHE A 10 2.99 -33.14 -83.94
CA PHE A 10 3.83 -32.59 -82.87
C PHE A 10 5.25 -32.20 -83.31
N THR A 11 5.83 -32.94 -84.26
CA THR A 11 7.14 -32.59 -84.81
C THR A 11 7.06 -31.39 -85.75
N CYS A 12 5.96 -31.20 -86.48
CA CYS A 12 5.77 -30.05 -87.37
C CYS A 12 5.50 -28.74 -86.61
N THR A 13 4.72 -28.76 -85.52
CA THR A 13 4.44 -27.57 -84.71
C THR A 13 5.63 -27.12 -83.85
N LEU A 14 6.49 -28.04 -83.42
CA LEU A 14 7.70 -27.67 -82.67
C LEU A 14 8.82 -27.16 -83.59
N TYR A 15 8.87 -27.62 -84.85
CA TYR A 15 9.81 -27.12 -85.86
C TYR A 15 9.51 -25.65 -86.24
N LEU A 16 8.23 -25.26 -86.32
CA LEU A 16 7.82 -23.87 -86.57
C LEU A 16 8.12 -22.90 -85.41
N LEU A 17 8.30 -23.40 -84.18
CA LEU A 17 8.64 -22.58 -83.01
C LEU A 17 10.15 -22.43 -82.79
N LEU A 18 10.98 -23.24 -83.45
CA LEU A 18 12.44 -23.30 -83.22
C LEU A 18 13.29 -23.02 -84.46
N THR A 19 12.71 -22.89 -85.66
CA THR A 19 13.46 -22.29 -86.76
C THR A 19 13.58 -20.79 -86.52
N PRO A 20 14.79 -20.21 -86.41
CA PRO A 20 14.90 -18.78 -86.63
C PRO A 20 14.36 -18.54 -88.03
N VAL A 21 13.34 -17.70 -88.16
CA VAL A 21 13.03 -17.11 -89.46
C VAL A 21 14.33 -16.46 -89.89
N GLN A 22 15.01 -17.05 -90.86
CA GLN A 22 15.98 -16.34 -91.66
C GLN A 22 15.19 -15.21 -92.27
N GLY A 23 15.23 -14.05 -91.60
CA GLY A 23 14.98 -12.79 -92.25
C GLY A 23 15.98 -12.76 -93.39
N ASN A 24 15.48 -13.06 -94.60
CA ASN A 24 16.16 -12.72 -95.82
C ASN A 24 16.61 -11.27 -95.63
N THR A 25 17.90 -11.06 -95.85
CA THR A 25 18.51 -9.75 -95.91
C THR A 25 17.60 -8.83 -96.72
N CYS A 26 17.02 -7.83 -96.08
CA CYS A 26 16.42 -6.70 -96.77
C CYS A 26 17.60 -5.89 -97.33
N THR A 27 18.09 -6.30 -98.49
CA THR A 27 18.96 -5.49 -99.34
C THR A 27 18.07 -4.53 -100.10
N GLY A 28 17.85 -3.35 -99.55
CA GLY A 28 17.04 -2.31 -100.18
C GLY A 28 16.23 -1.56 -99.15
N ASP A 29 16.65 -0.31 -98.92
CA ASP A 29 15.92 0.68 -98.16
C ASP A 29 14.60 1.01 -98.89
N SER A 30 13.55 1.35 -98.13
CA SER A 30 12.13 1.59 -98.51
C SER A 30 11.23 0.37 -98.72
N ASP A 31 10.14 0.32 -97.93
CA ASP A 31 8.95 -0.54 -98.04
C ASP A 31 8.97 -1.92 -97.34
N CYS A 32 9.20 -1.92 -96.03
CA CYS A 32 8.66 -2.95 -95.12
C CYS A 32 7.81 -2.28 -94.03
N GLU A 33 6.69 -1.67 -94.43
CA GLU A 33 5.59 -1.38 -93.52
C GLU A 33 4.74 -2.65 -93.30
N ASP A 34 4.23 -2.75 -92.07
CA ASP A 34 3.24 -3.71 -91.58
C ASP A 34 3.72 -5.14 -91.24
N ILE A 35 4.49 -5.21 -90.15
CA ILE A 35 4.23 -6.27 -89.17
C ILE A 35 2.81 -6.04 -88.64
N VAL A 36 1.89 -6.92 -89.02
CA VAL A 36 0.49 -6.94 -88.56
C VAL A 36 0.44 -6.65 -87.06
N THR A 37 -0.01 -5.45 -86.70
CA THR A 37 -0.51 -5.21 -85.35
C THR A 37 -1.71 -6.15 -85.20
N MET A 38 -1.57 -7.20 -84.38
CA MET A 38 -2.68 -8.05 -84.03
C MET A 38 -3.33 -7.42 -82.80
N PRO A 39 -4.42 -6.64 -82.95
CA PRO A 39 -4.98 -5.89 -81.82
C PRO A 39 -5.46 -6.84 -80.72
N LEU A 40 -5.82 -8.07 -81.10
CA LEU A 40 -6.18 -9.14 -80.19
C LEU A 40 -5.00 -9.58 -79.30
N LEU A 41 -3.79 -9.69 -79.85
CA LEU A 41 -2.61 -10.15 -79.11
C LEU A 41 -2.11 -9.08 -78.12
N ASP A 42 -2.16 -7.81 -78.52
CA ASP A 42 -1.82 -6.68 -77.65
C ASP A 42 -2.85 -6.51 -76.52
N ASN A 43 -4.14 -6.70 -76.83
CA ASN A 43 -5.19 -6.71 -75.82
C ASN A 43 -5.00 -7.89 -74.84
N MET A 44 -4.75 -9.10 -75.33
CA MET A 44 -4.48 -10.26 -74.48
C MET A 44 -3.25 -10.06 -73.59
N ARG A 45 -2.19 -9.43 -74.12
CA ARG A 45 -0.98 -9.10 -73.36
C ARG A 45 -1.22 -8.04 -72.30
N ALA A 46 -2.02 -7.02 -72.60
CA ALA A 46 -2.42 -5.99 -71.65
C ALA A 46 -3.31 -6.57 -70.54
N THR A 47 -4.27 -7.42 -70.90
CA THR A 47 -5.11 -8.17 -69.94
C THR A 47 -4.26 -9.07 -69.04
N LEU A 48 -3.35 -9.86 -69.62
CA LEU A 48 -2.47 -10.75 -68.84
C LEU A 48 -1.55 -9.95 -67.90
N LYS A 49 -1.08 -8.78 -68.31
CA LYS A 49 -0.23 -7.91 -67.48
C LYS A 49 -1.01 -7.20 -66.38
N ALA A 50 -2.28 -6.87 -66.60
CA ALA A 50 -3.18 -6.34 -65.58
C ALA A 50 -3.56 -7.42 -64.55
N ASP A 51 -3.87 -8.62 -65.02
CA ASP A 51 -4.18 -9.79 -64.18
C ASP A 51 -2.96 -10.28 -63.38
N LEU A 52 -1.75 -10.09 -63.92
CA LEU A 52 -0.48 -10.46 -63.29
C LEU A 52 0.32 -9.24 -62.79
N ASP A 53 -0.35 -8.23 -62.21
CA ASP A 53 0.36 -7.09 -61.63
C ASP A 53 0.98 -7.44 -60.26
N VAL A 54 2.15 -8.08 -60.34
CA VAL A 54 2.98 -8.48 -59.19
C VAL A 54 3.31 -7.30 -58.26
N ARG A 55 3.31 -6.06 -58.77
CA ARG A 55 3.60 -4.87 -57.94
C ARG A 55 2.48 -4.59 -56.96
N ASN A 56 1.23 -4.65 -57.42
CA ASN A 56 0.05 -4.48 -56.56
C ASN A 56 -0.01 -5.58 -55.48
N MET A 57 0.27 -6.83 -55.87
CA MET A 57 0.38 -7.95 -54.92
C MET A 57 1.49 -7.75 -53.87
N ASN A 58 2.66 -7.27 -54.29
CA ASN A 58 3.78 -6.98 -53.40
C ASN A 58 3.43 -5.87 -52.39
N ASP A 59 2.69 -4.84 -52.83
CA ASP A 59 2.29 -3.73 -51.96
C ASP A 59 1.18 -4.12 -50.97
N HIS A 60 0.23 -4.96 -51.38
CA HIS A 60 -0.72 -5.60 -50.46
C HIS A 60 -0.01 -6.47 -49.41
N LEU A 61 0.97 -7.28 -49.83
CA LEU A 61 1.72 -8.15 -48.92
C LEU A 61 2.55 -7.35 -47.91
N LYS A 62 3.23 -6.28 -48.35
CA LYS A 62 3.95 -5.36 -47.44
C LYS A 62 3.03 -4.76 -46.40
N THR A 63 1.84 -4.31 -46.83
CA THR A 63 0.86 -3.68 -45.94
C THR A 63 0.33 -4.68 -44.92
N TYR A 64 0.04 -5.92 -45.35
CA TYR A 64 -0.39 -6.99 -44.45
C TYR A 64 0.69 -7.31 -43.40
N ILE A 65 1.94 -7.52 -43.83
CA ILE A 65 3.06 -7.82 -42.91
C ILE A 65 3.26 -6.67 -41.90
N ALA A 66 3.24 -5.42 -42.36
CA ALA A 66 3.34 -4.25 -41.48
C ALA A 66 2.20 -4.20 -40.46
N SER A 67 0.97 -4.54 -40.86
CA SER A 67 -0.20 -4.56 -39.98
C SER A 67 -0.11 -5.66 -38.92
N GLU A 68 0.37 -6.86 -39.26
CA GLU A 68 0.50 -7.97 -38.32
C GLU A 68 1.65 -7.75 -37.34
N ILE A 69 2.78 -7.20 -37.80
CA ILE A 69 3.88 -6.78 -36.92
C ILE A 69 3.39 -5.72 -35.92
N LYS A 70 2.65 -4.71 -36.40
CA LYS A 70 2.12 -3.64 -35.56
C LYS A 70 1.19 -4.18 -34.46
N LYS A 71 0.23 -5.06 -34.82
CA LYS A 71 -0.67 -5.69 -33.85
C LYS A 71 0.09 -6.51 -32.81
N GLY A 72 1.08 -7.30 -33.25
CA GLY A 72 1.92 -8.10 -32.36
C GLY A 72 2.67 -7.23 -31.36
N PHE A 73 3.23 -6.10 -31.82
CA PHE A 73 3.92 -5.15 -30.95
C PHE A 73 2.98 -4.45 -29.97
N GLU A 74 1.81 -4.00 -30.42
CA GLU A 74 0.79 -3.38 -29.56
C GLU A 74 0.31 -4.34 -28.47
N ASN A 75 0.07 -5.61 -28.81
CA ASN A 75 -0.32 -6.63 -27.83
C ASN A 75 0.78 -6.89 -26.81
N ALA A 76 2.02 -7.08 -27.26
CA ALA A 76 3.15 -7.28 -26.37
C ALA A 76 3.38 -6.06 -25.46
N MET A 77 3.28 -4.85 -26.00
CA MET A 77 3.40 -3.61 -25.24
C MET A 77 2.29 -3.48 -24.20
N ASN A 78 1.04 -3.82 -24.57
CA ASN A 78 -0.09 -3.79 -23.65
C ASN A 78 0.08 -4.79 -22.51
N ASP A 79 0.60 -5.98 -22.78
CA ASP A 79 0.85 -6.99 -21.76
C ASP A 79 1.98 -6.57 -20.82
N VAL A 80 3.07 -6.01 -21.36
CA VAL A 80 4.16 -5.45 -20.55
C VAL A 80 3.65 -4.28 -19.69
N MET A 81 2.86 -3.37 -20.26
CA MET A 81 2.28 -2.26 -19.52
C MET A 81 1.37 -2.74 -18.39
N LYS A 82 0.52 -3.74 -18.64
CA LYS A 82 -0.31 -4.35 -17.59
C LYS A 82 0.54 -4.95 -16.47
N GLN A 83 1.60 -5.67 -16.80
CA GLN A 83 2.48 -6.27 -15.80
C GLN A 83 3.18 -5.20 -14.95
N ILE A 84 3.72 -4.16 -15.57
CA ILE A 84 4.39 -3.05 -14.86
C ILE A 84 3.41 -2.32 -13.95
N VAL A 85 2.22 -1.99 -14.45
CA VAL A 85 1.19 -1.29 -13.69
C VAL A 85 0.73 -2.13 -12.50
N ASN A 86 0.41 -3.42 -12.71
CA ASN A 86 -0.05 -4.29 -11.64
C ASN A 86 1.01 -4.48 -10.55
N LYS A 87 2.26 -4.74 -10.95
CA LYS A 87 3.37 -4.88 -10.01
C LYS A 87 3.59 -3.58 -9.21
N GLY A 88 3.58 -2.43 -9.88
CA GLY A 88 3.71 -1.13 -9.22
C GLY A 88 2.57 -0.86 -8.23
N ILE A 89 1.32 -1.21 -8.59
CA ILE A 89 0.16 -1.09 -7.70
C ILE A 89 0.34 -1.98 -6.47
N GLU A 90 0.79 -3.23 -6.64
CA GLU A 90 1.03 -4.15 -5.52
C GLU A 90 2.09 -3.62 -4.55
N GLU A 91 3.21 -3.11 -5.06
CA GLU A 91 4.29 -2.54 -4.25
C GLU A 91 3.83 -1.27 -3.51
N ILE A 92 3.09 -0.40 -4.18
CA ILE A 92 2.51 0.82 -3.59
C ILE A 92 1.49 0.44 -2.50
N ASN A 93 0.60 -0.51 -2.78
CA ASN A 93 -0.41 -0.97 -1.82
C ASN A 93 0.23 -1.56 -0.57
N ALA A 94 1.29 -2.37 -0.72
CA ALA A 94 2.03 -2.93 0.41
C ALA A 94 2.68 -1.83 1.26
N THR A 95 3.28 -0.82 0.62
CA THR A 95 3.91 0.31 1.30
C THR A 95 2.90 1.17 2.05
N ILE A 96 1.76 1.48 1.42
CA ILE A 96 0.66 2.23 2.04
C ILE A 96 0.10 1.46 3.23
N ALA A 97 -0.13 0.14 3.08
CA ALA A 97 -0.64 -0.68 4.17
C ALA A 97 0.30 -0.67 5.39
N ALA A 98 1.61 -0.79 5.18
CA ALA A 98 2.60 -0.72 6.24
C ALA A 98 2.61 0.66 6.95
N ALA A 99 2.59 1.75 6.18
CA ALA A 99 2.58 3.10 6.74
C ALA A 99 1.30 3.42 7.52
N ILE A 100 0.14 2.94 7.04
CA ILE A 100 -1.12 3.05 7.77
C ILE A 100 -1.05 2.25 9.08
N GLN A 101 -0.54 1.02 9.05
CA GLN A 101 -0.40 0.21 10.27
C GLN A 101 0.51 0.88 11.31
N GLU A 102 1.63 1.46 10.87
CA GLU A 102 2.54 2.18 11.77
C GLU A 102 1.90 3.43 12.38
N SER A 103 1.16 4.21 11.60
CA SER A 103 0.45 5.39 12.10
C SER A 103 -0.71 5.07 13.05
N LEU A 104 -1.34 3.90 12.92
CA LEU A 104 -2.41 3.45 13.82
C LEU A 104 -1.89 2.73 15.07
N ALA A 105 -0.65 2.22 15.04
CA ALA A 105 -0.07 1.43 16.14
C ALA A 105 0.13 2.24 17.44
N ASP A 106 0.20 3.58 17.37
CA ASP A 106 0.31 4.44 18.55
C ASP A 106 -1.06 4.80 19.17
N ASP A 107 -2.14 4.71 18.39
CA ASP A 107 -3.52 4.89 18.90
C ASP A 107 -4.02 3.63 19.63
N ASP A 108 -3.34 2.49 19.41
CA ASP A 108 -3.66 1.22 20.07
C ASP A 108 -3.06 1.07 21.46
N LYS A 109 -2.05 1.87 21.82
CA LYS A 109 -1.35 1.77 23.10
C LYS A 109 -1.77 2.90 24.03
N ALA A 110 -1.89 2.59 25.31
CA ALA A 110 -2.12 3.59 26.34
C ALA A 110 -1.15 3.38 27.48
N ALA A 111 -0.38 4.41 27.80
CA ALA A 111 0.54 4.39 28.93
C ALA A 111 0.79 5.81 29.44
N PHE A 112 0.84 5.99 30.75
CA PHE A 112 1.19 7.28 31.33
C PHE A 112 2.06 7.14 32.57
N LEU A 113 2.82 8.19 32.82
CA LEU A 113 3.57 8.42 34.05
C LEU A 113 3.47 9.90 34.39
N ALA A 114 2.93 10.19 35.57
CA ALA A 114 2.82 11.53 36.10
C ALA A 114 3.33 11.59 37.55
N ARG A 115 3.78 12.76 37.98
CA ARG A 115 4.24 13.02 39.35
C ARG A 115 3.69 14.33 39.88
N LEU A 116 3.67 14.46 41.20
CA LEU A 116 3.33 15.73 41.84
C LEU A 116 4.38 16.79 41.54
N GLU A 117 3.89 17.99 41.27
CA GLU A 117 4.73 19.19 41.16
C GLU A 117 4.95 19.85 42.52
N ASN A 118 3.90 19.91 43.34
CA ASN A 118 3.91 20.57 44.64
C ASN A 118 3.46 19.63 45.76
N ASN A 119 4.00 19.82 46.96
CA ASN A 119 3.60 19.06 48.14
C ASN A 119 2.08 19.20 48.36
N LEU A 120 1.41 18.11 48.70
CA LEU A 120 0.01 18.17 49.12
C LEU A 120 -0.07 18.17 50.63
N SER A 121 -0.94 19.04 51.16
CA SER A 121 -1.20 19.14 52.59
C SER A 121 -2.68 19.45 52.81
N SER A 122 -3.20 19.04 53.97
CA SER A 122 -4.57 19.37 54.40
C SER A 122 -5.67 18.94 53.41
N LEU A 123 -5.44 17.86 52.66
CA LEU A 123 -6.45 17.32 51.74
C LEU A 123 -7.68 16.83 52.51
N SER A 124 -8.88 17.16 52.01
CA SER A 124 -10.11 16.60 52.54
C SER A 124 -10.31 15.17 52.02
N LYS A 125 -11.08 14.38 52.77
CA LYS A 125 -11.47 13.04 52.37
C LYS A 125 -12.11 13.08 50.97
N HIS A 126 -11.67 12.16 50.13
CA HIS A 126 -12.05 12.02 48.72
C HIS A 126 -11.63 13.16 47.79
N SER A 127 -10.77 14.08 48.23
CA SER A 127 -10.07 14.99 47.32
C SER A 127 -9.21 14.21 46.34
N THR A 128 -9.33 14.53 45.05
CA THR A 128 -8.50 13.95 43.99
C THR A 128 -7.04 14.41 44.14
N LEU A 129 -6.11 13.48 43.98
CA LEU A 129 -4.69 13.80 43.83
C LEU A 129 -4.42 14.09 42.36
N ILE A 130 -4.02 15.31 42.07
CA ILE A 130 -3.68 15.75 40.71
C ILE A 130 -2.17 15.70 40.57
N PHE A 131 -1.65 14.84 39.69
CA PHE A 131 -0.23 14.75 39.36
C PHE A 131 0.04 15.59 38.12
N GLN A 132 0.53 16.81 38.30
CA GLN A 132 0.58 17.84 37.26
C GLN A 132 1.70 17.62 36.24
N THR A 133 2.85 17.10 36.68
CA THR A 133 3.99 16.90 35.80
C THR A 133 3.87 15.55 35.09
N VAL A 134 3.66 15.58 33.78
CA VAL A 134 3.51 14.38 32.92
C VAL A 134 4.82 14.07 32.21
N LEU A 135 5.31 12.85 32.35
CA LEU A 135 6.55 12.36 31.74
C LEU A 135 6.26 11.47 30.52
N THR A 136 5.15 10.75 30.56
CA THR A 136 4.69 9.89 29.47
C THR A 136 3.17 9.97 29.40
N ASN A 137 2.61 10.03 28.19
CA ASN A 137 1.16 10.05 27.97
C ASN A 137 0.80 9.46 26.60
N ILE A 138 1.27 8.24 26.32
CA ILE A 138 0.95 7.52 25.09
C ILE A 138 -0.56 7.30 25.05
N GLY A 139 -1.19 7.62 23.92
CA GLY A 139 -2.64 7.57 23.75
C GLY A 139 -3.38 8.71 24.45
N ASP A 140 -2.71 9.72 25.00
CA ASP A 140 -3.30 10.94 25.61
C ASP A 140 -4.42 10.67 26.62
N GLY A 141 -4.33 9.58 27.37
CA GLY A 141 -5.37 9.15 28.31
C GLY A 141 -5.35 9.92 29.63
N TYR A 142 -4.19 10.38 30.10
CA TYR A 142 -4.06 11.08 31.38
C TYR A 142 -4.22 12.59 31.22
N ASN A 143 -5.06 13.19 32.07
CA ASN A 143 -5.31 14.63 32.09
C ASN A 143 -4.70 15.29 33.35
N PRO A 144 -3.63 16.10 33.21
CA PRO A 144 -2.95 16.72 34.35
C PRO A 144 -3.75 17.84 35.03
N SER A 145 -4.83 18.33 34.42
CA SER A 145 -5.68 19.37 35.04
C SER A 145 -6.64 18.81 36.09
N ASN A 146 -6.95 17.50 36.03
CA ASN A 146 -7.90 16.86 36.94
C ASN A 146 -7.38 15.56 37.59
N GLY A 147 -6.20 15.07 37.19
CA GLY A 147 -5.59 13.88 37.78
C GLY A 147 -6.20 12.55 37.32
N MET A 148 -6.99 12.54 36.26
CA MET A 148 -7.73 11.36 35.80
C MET A 148 -7.12 10.77 34.53
N PHE A 149 -6.99 9.45 34.51
CA PHE A 149 -6.78 8.68 33.29
C PHE A 149 -8.14 8.26 32.71
N THR A 150 -8.36 8.52 31.42
CA THR A 150 -9.57 8.12 30.69
C THR A 150 -9.20 7.06 29.66
N SER A 151 -9.84 5.91 29.71
CA SER A 151 -9.63 4.87 28.70
C SER A 151 -10.37 5.22 27.41
N LYS A 152 -9.72 5.08 26.26
CA LYS A 152 -10.31 5.26 24.92
C LYS A 152 -10.93 3.98 24.34
N ARG A 153 -10.68 2.83 24.97
CA ARG A 153 -11.05 1.50 24.44
C ARG A 153 -11.42 0.53 25.55
N LYS A 154 -11.91 -0.65 25.19
CA LYS A 154 -12.13 -1.71 26.17
C LYS A 154 -10.83 -2.47 26.37
N GLY A 155 -10.37 -2.61 27.61
CA GLY A 155 -9.11 -3.27 27.92
C GLY A 155 -8.93 -3.58 29.41
N VAL A 156 -7.82 -4.22 29.74
CA VAL A 156 -7.36 -4.42 31.11
C VAL A 156 -6.16 -3.52 31.33
N TYR A 157 -6.20 -2.74 32.39
CA TYR A 157 -5.19 -1.73 32.69
C TYR A 157 -4.50 -2.05 34.00
N PHE A 158 -3.18 -1.90 34.03
CA PHE A 158 -2.39 -1.89 35.25
C PHE A 158 -2.20 -0.44 35.70
N PHE A 159 -2.40 -0.20 36.99
CA PHE A 159 -2.15 1.09 37.62
C PHE A 159 -1.25 0.89 38.84
N SER A 160 -0.30 1.80 39.05
CA SER A 160 0.55 1.86 40.23
C SER A 160 0.71 3.29 40.69
N TRP A 161 0.61 3.52 41.98
CA TRP A 161 0.86 4.83 42.56
C TRP A 161 1.67 4.73 43.83
N THR A 162 2.52 5.73 44.03
CA THR A 162 3.42 5.85 45.18
C THR A 162 3.17 7.19 45.85
N THR A 163 3.09 7.20 47.18
CA THR A 163 3.07 8.43 47.98
C THR A 163 4.24 8.47 48.96
N LEU A 164 4.91 9.61 49.10
CA LEU A 164 5.91 9.83 50.15
C LEU A 164 5.28 10.59 51.32
N THR A 165 4.97 9.88 52.40
CA THR A 165 4.29 10.42 53.57
C THR A 165 5.29 11.02 54.56
N LYS A 166 4.98 12.21 55.09
CA LYS A 166 5.82 12.87 56.11
C LYS A 166 5.82 12.11 57.42
N ILE A 167 6.97 12.06 58.09
CA ILE A 167 7.11 11.62 59.48
C ILE A 167 6.05 12.30 60.35
N GLY A 168 5.34 11.55 61.18
CA GLY A 168 4.30 12.11 62.04
C GLY A 168 2.88 12.00 61.48
N ASN A 169 2.74 11.76 60.18
CA ASN A 169 1.49 11.89 59.44
C ASN A 169 1.04 10.55 58.84
N MET A 170 -0.25 10.50 58.48
CA MET A 170 -0.82 9.41 57.71
C MET A 170 -1.45 9.97 56.44
N PHE A 171 -1.26 9.29 55.32
CA PHE A 171 -1.90 9.62 54.06
C PHE A 171 -2.36 8.38 53.29
N PRO A 172 -3.42 7.71 53.76
CA PRO A 172 -4.00 6.62 53.02
C PRO A 172 -4.71 7.16 51.78
N THR A 173 -4.42 6.56 50.65
CA THR A 173 -5.03 6.91 49.35
C THR A 173 -5.71 5.70 48.74
N GLU A 174 -6.64 5.95 47.85
CA GLU A 174 -7.40 4.89 47.20
C GLU A 174 -7.56 5.17 45.71
N ILE A 175 -7.54 4.10 44.92
CA ILE A 175 -7.82 4.14 43.51
C ILE A 175 -9.32 4.03 43.27
N VAL A 176 -9.82 4.80 42.33
CA VAL A 176 -11.24 4.97 42.04
C VAL A 176 -11.49 4.74 40.57
N LEU A 177 -12.52 3.93 40.26
CA LEU A 177 -13.06 3.76 38.92
C LEU A 177 -14.46 4.39 38.89
N ASN A 178 -14.66 5.40 38.05
CA ASN A 178 -15.95 6.08 37.87
C ASN A 178 -16.63 6.50 39.20
N GLY A 179 -15.84 6.95 40.17
CA GLY A 179 -16.32 7.42 41.48
C GLY A 179 -16.33 6.37 42.59
N ASN A 180 -16.23 5.09 42.24
CA ASN A 180 -16.25 3.97 43.17
C ASN A 180 -14.85 3.45 43.48
N GLN A 181 -14.55 3.16 44.75
CA GLN A 181 -13.27 2.61 45.17
C GLN A 181 -13.08 1.20 44.59
N VAL A 182 -11.91 0.91 43.99
CA VAL A 182 -11.61 -0.40 43.35
C VAL A 182 -11.09 -1.44 44.36
N GLY A 183 -11.52 -1.35 45.62
CA GLY A 183 -11.24 -2.37 46.66
C GLY A 183 -9.84 -2.35 47.30
N VAL A 184 -8.85 -1.67 46.72
CA VAL A 184 -7.51 -1.54 47.30
C VAL A 184 -7.21 -0.11 47.77
N LYS A 185 -6.40 0.02 48.83
CA LYS A 185 -5.91 1.29 49.37
C LYS A 185 -4.41 1.21 49.59
N ASN A 186 -3.75 2.34 49.39
CA ASN A 186 -2.35 2.54 49.74
C ASN A 186 -2.30 3.14 51.14
N HIS A 187 -1.64 2.46 52.08
CA HIS A 187 -1.61 2.88 53.48
C HIS A 187 -0.32 3.65 53.78
N GLY A 188 -0.23 4.90 53.32
CA GLY A 188 0.86 5.79 53.67
C GLY A 188 0.83 6.13 55.17
N TYR A 189 1.83 5.68 55.93
CA TYR A 189 1.94 5.95 57.36
C TYR A 189 3.38 6.33 57.71
N GLY A 190 3.65 7.62 57.88
CA GLY A 190 4.94 8.10 58.34
C GLY A 190 5.08 7.95 59.84
N ASN A 191 5.69 6.86 60.30
CA ASN A 191 5.92 6.60 61.72
C ASN A 191 6.57 7.83 62.40
N ARG A 192 5.95 8.33 63.47
CA ARG A 192 6.42 9.50 64.24
C ARG A 192 7.83 9.33 64.83
N HIS A 193 8.26 8.09 65.01
CA HIS A 193 9.57 7.72 65.55
C HIS A 193 10.59 7.34 64.46
N SER A 194 10.25 7.58 63.19
CA SER A 194 11.16 7.39 62.06
C SER A 194 12.01 8.65 61.85
N ASP A 195 13.28 8.48 61.49
CA ASP A 195 14.14 9.58 61.04
C ASP A 195 13.91 9.95 59.56
N HIS A 196 13.08 9.17 58.85
CA HIS A 196 12.85 9.31 57.41
C HIS A 196 11.36 9.32 57.06
N ASN A 197 11.02 10.08 56.01
CA ASN A 197 9.70 10.03 55.37
C ASN A 197 9.46 8.64 54.78
N GLN A 198 8.21 8.18 54.78
CA GLN A 198 7.91 6.80 54.40
C GLN A 198 7.19 6.74 53.05
N PRO A 199 7.78 6.07 52.03
CA PRO A 199 7.09 5.79 50.79
C PRO A 199 6.09 4.67 51.00
N SER A 200 4.97 4.72 50.29
CA SER A 200 4.02 3.62 50.19
C SER A 200 3.58 3.48 48.74
N THR A 201 3.65 2.27 48.19
CA THR A 201 3.25 1.96 46.82
C THR A 201 2.13 0.92 46.83
N GLN A 202 1.12 1.13 45.98
CA GLN A 202 0.06 0.16 45.75
C GLN A 202 -0.25 0.11 44.25
N ASN A 203 -0.80 -1.02 43.82
CA ASN A 203 -1.21 -1.25 42.45
C ASN A 203 -2.62 -1.83 42.39
N ALA A 204 -3.21 -1.75 41.20
CA ALA A 204 -4.49 -2.35 40.85
C ALA A 204 -4.50 -2.76 39.38
N VAL A 205 -5.21 -3.86 39.09
CA VAL A 205 -5.52 -4.29 37.72
C VAL A 205 -7.02 -4.09 37.53
N VAL A 206 -7.41 -3.30 36.53
CA VAL A 206 -8.79 -2.83 36.35
C VAL A 206 -9.23 -3.07 34.92
N ALA A 207 -10.37 -3.73 34.74
CA ALA A 207 -11.04 -3.80 33.44
C ALA A 207 -11.79 -2.49 33.19
N MET A 208 -11.52 -1.84 32.07
CA MET A 208 -12.11 -0.55 31.69
C MET A 208 -12.76 -0.63 30.31
N ARG A 209 -13.72 0.25 30.08
CA ARG A 209 -14.37 0.50 28.79
C ARG A 209 -14.01 1.90 28.31
N ASN A 210 -14.31 2.17 27.03
CA ASN A 210 -14.20 3.51 26.49
C ASN A 210 -15.00 4.51 27.35
N GLY A 211 -14.33 5.57 27.78
CA GLY A 211 -14.88 6.64 28.62
C GLY A 211 -14.77 6.38 30.13
N ASP A 212 -14.37 5.18 30.57
CA ASP A 212 -14.12 4.92 31.99
C ASP A 212 -12.93 5.74 32.47
N ARG A 213 -13.03 6.23 33.72
CA ARG A 213 -12.02 7.09 34.33
C ARG A 213 -11.48 6.49 35.62
N VAL A 214 -10.16 6.52 35.74
CA VAL A 214 -9.43 6.10 36.94
C VAL A 214 -8.59 7.24 37.51
N TRP A 215 -8.62 7.40 38.82
CA TRP A 215 -7.79 8.38 39.53
C TRP A 215 -7.52 7.95 40.97
N ILE A 216 -6.59 8.66 41.62
CA ILE A 216 -6.26 8.49 43.03
C ILE A 216 -6.94 9.59 43.84
N ARG A 217 -7.53 9.25 44.98
CA ARG A 217 -8.06 10.21 45.95
C ARG A 217 -7.61 9.93 47.37
N ALA A 218 -7.67 10.94 48.23
CA ALA A 218 -7.42 10.78 49.66
C ALA A 218 -8.51 9.92 50.30
N SER A 219 -8.15 8.93 51.12
CA SER A 219 -9.12 8.11 51.85
C SER A 219 -9.59 8.75 53.17
N ILE A 220 -8.85 9.73 53.70
CA ILE A 220 -9.13 10.43 54.96
C ILE A 220 -8.86 11.93 54.83
N ASN A 221 -9.21 12.71 55.86
CA ASN A 221 -8.85 14.12 55.98
C ASN A 221 -7.39 14.30 56.45
N ASN A 222 -6.81 15.45 56.15
CA ASN A 222 -5.51 15.93 56.66
C ASN A 222 -4.30 15.09 56.23
N GLY A 223 -4.36 14.58 54.99
CA GLY A 223 -3.23 13.95 54.33
C GLY A 223 -2.06 14.90 54.07
N TYR A 224 -0.82 14.38 54.15
CA TYR A 224 0.37 15.08 53.68
C TYR A 224 1.23 14.14 52.85
N CYS A 225 1.59 14.55 51.64
CA CYS A 225 2.62 13.89 50.84
C CYS A 225 3.58 14.89 50.21
N PHE A 226 4.86 14.50 50.16
CA PHE A 226 5.88 15.26 49.47
C PHE A 226 5.79 15.08 47.96
N ALA A 227 5.97 16.18 47.23
CA ALA A 227 6.38 16.19 45.84
C ALA A 227 7.89 15.91 45.76
N ASP A 228 8.62 16.53 44.83
CA ASP A 228 10.06 16.29 44.61
C ASP A 228 10.37 14.89 44.07
N GLN A 229 9.62 14.48 43.03
CA GLN A 229 9.85 13.24 42.27
C GLN A 229 9.53 11.93 43.00
N TRP A 230 9.16 11.96 44.27
CA TRP A 230 8.84 10.76 45.07
C TRP A 230 7.41 10.25 44.90
N THR A 231 6.44 11.15 44.73
CA THR A 231 5.01 10.81 44.64
C THR A 231 4.57 10.80 43.18
N SER A 232 4.14 9.64 42.71
CA SER A 232 3.87 9.38 41.30
C SER A 232 2.65 8.49 41.09
N PHE A 233 2.08 8.58 39.88
CA PHE A 233 1.02 7.74 39.39
C PHE A 233 1.33 7.32 37.95
N SER A 234 1.26 6.03 37.70
CA SER A 234 1.48 5.46 36.37
C SER A 234 0.48 4.37 36.08
N GLY A 235 0.32 4.08 34.80
CA GLY A 235 -0.46 2.95 34.34
C GLY A 235 -0.32 2.73 32.85
N PHE A 236 -0.70 1.54 32.41
CA PHE A 236 -0.68 1.15 31.00
C PHE A 236 -1.73 0.07 30.71
N GLU A 237 -2.14 -0.02 29.44
CA GLU A 237 -2.95 -1.12 28.91
C GLU A 237 -2.09 -2.38 28.76
N ILE A 238 -2.57 -3.52 29.27
CA ILE A 238 -1.89 -4.82 29.25
C ILE A 238 -2.10 -5.52 27.92
#